data_AF-A0A953P9S7-F1
#
_entry.id   AF-A0A953P9S7-F1
#
_cell.length_a   1.000
_cell.length_b   1.000
_cell.length_c   1.000
_cell.angle_alpha   90.00
_cell.angle_beta   90.00
_cell.angle_gamma   90.00
#
_symmetry.space_group_name_H-M   'P 1'
#
loop_
_entity.id
_entity.type
_entity.pdbx_description
1 polymer ?
#
loop_
_entity_poly.entity_id
_entity_poly.type
_entity_poly.pdbx_seq_one_letter_code
_entity_poly.pdbx_strand_id
1 'polypeptide(L)' 'MNVQRMELWLKGMLAAAVSGAAGGVLTGFAAVGIDPQHFNLAAGIGATMRIGAAAALINAVIGVAAYLQKSPLPES' A
#
# COMPACT_ATOMS: atom_id res chain seq x y z
N MET A 1 11.45 9.58 -27.38
CA MET A 1 10.59 9.52 -26.18
C MET A 1 9.10 9.54 -26.53
N ASN A 2 8.39 8.41 -26.41
CA ASN A 2 6.92 8.42 -26.50
C ASN A 2 6.34 8.84 -25.15
N VAL A 3 5.80 10.06 -25.07
CA VAL A 3 5.14 10.62 -23.88
C VAL A 3 4.10 9.65 -23.29
N GLN A 4 3.37 8.95 -24.16
CA GLN A 4 2.38 7.93 -23.77
C GLN A 4 2.96 6.76 -22.95
N ARG A 5 4.21 6.34 -23.23
CA ARG A 5 4.84 5.20 -22.55
C ARG A 5 5.28 5.58 -21.13
N MET A 6 5.74 6.81 -20.95
CA MET A 6 6.08 7.37 -19.63
C MET A 6 4.83 7.59 -18.77
N GLU A 7 3.74 8.08 -19.38
CA GLU A 7 2.47 8.27 -18.68
C GLU A 7 1.86 6.94 -18.22
N LEU A 8 1.95 5.88 -19.05
CA LEU A 8 1.50 4.54 -18.69
C LEU A 8 2.35 3.96 -17.54
N TRP A 9 3.66 4.19 -17.56
CA TRP A 9 4.56 3.73 -16.50
C TRP A 9 4.26 4.42 -15.16
N LEU A 10 4.07 5.75 -15.17
CA LEU A 10 3.67 6.51 -13.98
C LEU A 10 2.31 6.07 -13.43
N LYS A 11 1.32 5.85 -14.31
CA LYS A 11 0.00 5.32 -13.92
C LYS A 11 0.11 3.91 -13.32
N GLY A 12 0.98 3.06 -13.87
CA GLY A 12 1.24 1.72 -13.35
C GLY A 12 1.91 1.72 -11.98
N MET A 13 2.86 2.63 -11.75
CA MET A 13 3.49 2.81 -10.44
C MET A 13 2.48 3.26 -9.38
N LEU A 14 1.59 4.20 -9.73
CA LEU A 14 0.49 4.66 -8.87
C LEU A 14 -0.51 3.53 -8.58
N ALA A 15 -0.89 2.75 -9.60
CA ALA A 15 -1.76 1.59 -9.43
C ALA A 15 -1.12 0.53 -8.49
N ALA A 16 0.18 0.30 -8.61
CA ALA A 16 0.91 -0.62 -7.73
C ALA A 16 1.00 -0.11 -6.28
N ALA A 17 1.18 1.19 -6.08
CA ALA A 17 1.15 1.82 -4.76
C ALA A 17 -0.21 1.65 -4.09
N VAL A 18 -1.30 1.91 -4.81
CA VAL A 18 -2.68 1.76 -4.30
C VAL A 18 -3.00 0.29 -4.03
N SER A 19 -2.61 -0.61 -4.92
CA SER A 19 -2.80 -2.06 -4.75
C SER A 19 -2.05 -2.58 -3.52
N GLY A 20 -0.81 -2.13 -3.31
CA GLY A 20 -0.03 -2.46 -2.12
C GLY A 20 -0.68 -1.88 -0.86
N ALA A 21 -1.07 -0.61 -0.87
CA ALA A 21 -1.76 0.03 0.25
C ALA A 21 -3.02 -0.74 0.68
N ALA A 22 -3.85 -1.15 -0.28
CA ALA A 22 -5.06 -1.93 -0.01
C ALA A 22 -4.77 -3.25 0.70
N GLY A 23 -3.70 -3.95 0.29
CA GLY A 23 -3.23 -5.16 0.97
C GLY A 23 -2.86 -4.92 2.43
N GLY A 24 -2.15 -3.82 2.72
CA GLY A 24 -1.78 -3.47 4.09
C GLY A 24 -2.94 -3.00 4.96
N VAL A 25 -3.94 -2.34 4.39
CA VAL A 25 -5.19 -2.01 5.10
C VAL A 25 -5.90 -3.30 5.54
N LEU A 26 -6.03 -4.29 4.64
CA LEU A 26 -6.62 -5.59 4.96
C LEU A 26 -5.86 -6.30 6.09
N THR A 27 -4.53 -6.28 6.06
CA THR A 27 -3.71 -6.85 7.15
C THR A 27 -3.90 -6.10 8.47
N GLY A 28 -4.02 -4.77 8.43
CA GLY A 28 -4.31 -3.97 9.62
C GLY A 28 -5.66 -4.29 10.25
N PHE A 29 -6.71 -4.47 9.42
CA PHE A 29 -8.03 -4.88 9.90
C PHE A 29 -8.02 -6.32 10.44
N ALA A 30 -7.27 -7.22 9.83
CA ALA A 30 -7.11 -8.58 10.34
C ALA A 30 -6.46 -8.58 11.74
N ALA A 31 -5.46 -7.73 11.99
CA ALA A 31 -4.82 -7.61 13.29
C ALA A 31 -5.78 -7.15 14.40
N VAL A 32 -6.73 -6.26 14.07
CA VAL A 32 -7.78 -5.79 14.99
C VAL A 32 -8.78 -6.90 15.32
N GLY A 33 -9.11 -7.73 14.33
CA GLY A 33 -10.01 -8.87 14.52
C GLY A 33 -9.42 -9.99 15.38
N ILE A 34 -8.09 -10.13 15.42
CA ILE A 34 -7.38 -11.19 16.15
C ILE A 34 -7.20 -10.84 17.64
N ASP A 35 -6.99 -9.56 18.00
CA ASP A 35 -6.90 -9.11 19.39
C ASP A 35 -7.82 -7.89 19.66
N PRO A 36 -9.12 -8.12 19.87
CA PRO A 36 -10.09 -7.05 20.11
C PRO A 36 -9.97 -6.41 21.50
N GLN A 37 -9.27 -7.04 22.45
CA GLN A 37 -9.12 -6.53 23.82
C GLN A 37 -8.04 -5.44 23.92
N HIS A 38 -6.95 -5.55 23.14
CA HIS A 38 -5.94 -4.48 23.01
C HIS A 38 -6.28 -3.48 21.90
N PHE A 39 -6.95 -3.90 20.82
CA PHE A 39 -7.33 -3.06 19.69
C PHE A 39 -8.82 -2.72 19.69
N ASN A 40 -9.30 -2.14 20.80
CA ASN A 40 -10.70 -1.79 20.95
C ASN A 40 -11.09 -0.59 20.06
N LEU A 41 -12.05 -0.79 19.17
CA LEU A 41 -12.65 0.24 18.30
C LEU A 41 -13.31 1.40 19.10
N ALA A 42 -13.65 1.21 20.38
CA ALA A 42 -14.23 2.24 21.23
C ALA A 42 -13.21 3.15 21.96
N ALA A 43 -11.97 2.68 22.18
CA ALA A 43 -10.91 3.43 22.87
C ALA A 43 -9.71 3.75 21.98
N GLY A 44 -9.58 3.09 20.81
CA GLY A 44 -8.33 2.97 20.07
C GLY A 44 -8.47 2.97 18.55
N ILE A 45 -9.55 3.53 17.98
CA ILE A 45 -9.64 3.76 16.51
C ILE A 45 -8.37 4.43 15.98
N GLY A 46 -7.77 5.36 16.74
CA GLY A 46 -6.51 6.01 16.36
C GLY A 46 -5.31 5.05 16.32
N ALA A 47 -5.20 4.07 17.22
CA ALA A 47 -4.11 3.09 17.23
C ALA A 47 -4.29 2.04 16.13
N THR A 48 -5.51 1.53 15.99
CA THR A 48 -5.93 0.64 14.90
C THR A 48 -5.71 1.27 13.53
N MET A 49 -6.14 2.52 13.35
CA MET A 49 -5.95 3.25 12.10
C MET A 49 -4.48 3.55 11.84
N ARG A 50 -3.67 3.83 12.88
CA ARG A 50 -2.21 4.00 12.74
C ARG A 50 -1.51 2.72 12.31
N ILE A 51 -1.89 1.56 12.85
CA ILE A 51 -1.31 0.28 12.46
C ILE A 51 -1.78 -0.12 11.06
N GLY A 52 -3.07 0.07 10.75
CA GLY A 52 -3.58 -0.13 9.40
C GLY A 52 -2.92 0.80 8.39
N ALA A 53 -2.70 2.06 8.74
CA ALA A 53 -1.98 3.02 7.91
C ALA A 53 -0.49 2.68 7.77
N ALA A 54 0.17 2.22 8.83
CA ALA A 54 1.56 1.78 8.78
C ALA A 54 1.72 0.53 7.90
N ALA A 55 0.83 -0.47 8.08
CA ALA A 55 0.80 -1.68 7.26
C ALA A 55 0.47 -1.34 5.80
N ALA A 56 -0.45 -0.42 5.54
CA ALA A 56 -0.76 0.11 4.21
C ALA A 56 0.46 0.80 3.58
N LEU A 57 1.15 1.67 4.31
CA LEU A 57 2.35 2.34 3.82
C LEU A 57 3.46 1.35 3.48
N ILE A 58 3.72 0.38 4.35
CA ILE A 58 4.72 -0.66 4.13
C ILE A 58 4.37 -1.46 2.87
N ASN A 59 3.12 -1.92 2.74
CA ASN A 59 2.72 -2.68 1.56
C ASN A 59 2.65 -1.82 0.28
N ALA A 60 2.35 -0.52 0.38
CA ALA A 60 2.40 0.40 -0.74
C ALA A 60 3.83 0.53 -1.28
N VAL A 61 4.81 0.71 -0.40
CA VAL A 61 6.23 0.75 -0.77
C VAL A 61 6.68 -0.56 -1.40
N ILE A 62 6.26 -1.70 -0.83
CA ILE A 62 6.54 -3.02 -1.41
C ILE A 62 5.92 -3.17 -2.80
N GLY A 63 4.67 -2.71 -2.98
CA GLY A 63 3.97 -2.74 -4.27
C GLY A 63 4.67 -1.89 -5.33
N VAL A 64 5.10 -0.68 -4.97
CA VAL A 64 5.91 0.19 -5.84
C VAL A 64 7.25 -0.46 -6.18
N ALA A 65 7.96 -1.01 -5.18
CA ALA A 65 9.24 -1.68 -5.40
C ALA A 65 9.10 -2.90 -6.33
N ALA A 66 8.04 -3.69 -6.17
CA ALA A 66 7.73 -4.82 -7.05
C ALA A 66 7.40 -4.36 -8.48
N TYR A 67 6.70 -3.23 -8.62
CA TYR A 67 6.42 -2.64 -9.94
C TYR A 67 7.71 -2.16 -10.60
N LEU A 68 8.59 -1.47 -9.88
CA LEU A 68 9.90 -1.02 -10.37
C LEU A 68 10.81 -2.20 -10.76
N GLN A 69 10.76 -3.31 -10.03
CA GLN A 69 11.50 -4.53 -10.38
C GLN A 69 11.00 -5.17 -11.68
N LYS A 70 9.69 -5.18 -11.94
CA LYS A 70 9.11 -5.77 -13.17
C LYS A 70 9.09 -4.82 -14.36
N SER A 71 8.95 -3.53 -14.10
CA SER A 71 8.88 -2.44 -15.09
C SER A 71 10.04 -1.47 -14.83
N PRO A 72 11.26 -1.80 -15.27
CA PRO A 72 12.41 -0.89 -15.16
C PRO A 72 12.11 0.44 -15.85
N LEU A 73 12.83 1.49 -15.43
CA LEU A 73 12.67 2.84 -15.98
C LEU A 73 12.67 2.78 -17.51
N PRO A 74 11.65 3.35 -18.19
CA PRO A 74 11.60 3.33 -19.64
C PRO A 74 12.83 4.05 -20.21
N GLU A 75 13.59 3.34 -21.04
CA GLU A 75 14.80 3.89 -21.66
C GLU A 75 14.47 5.08 -22.58
N SER A 76 15.38 6.07 -22.56
CA SER A 76 15.32 7.39 -23.22
C SER A 76 15.07 7.34 -24.73
#